data_AF-A0A0C9T0F7-F1
#
_entry.id   AF-A0A0C9T0F7-F1
#
_cell.length_a   1.000
_cell.length_b   1.000
_cell.length_c   1.000
_cell.angle_alpha   90.00
_cell.angle_beta   90.00
_cell.angle_gamma   90.00
#
_symmetry.space_group_name_H-M   'P 1'
#
loop_
_entity.id
_entity.type
_entity.pdbx_description
1 polymer ?
#
loop_
_entity_poly.entity_id
_entity_poly.type
_entity_poly.pdbx_seq_one_letter_code
_entity_poly.pdbx_strand_id
1 'polypeptide(L)'
;MPSSVPDSLDNWWCPMDIEYGFVGFSYEITTCQSLTQLKQDFADIRNTFSGRYVRLYGFCDNSGFYDDIVDAAWDNGLGVHALIWFGFTGGDQWETRRDSLITSLTTNSKAKFVTRGVQFGSEPLYDNVLTHSELASQVTALKSNLTGVQIPVTVSELAYGYQERGGAQDVLDAIDFINIHMLPFFSALATTGAAAWPLV
;
A
#
# COMPACT_ATOMS: atom_id res chain seq x y z
N MET A 1 -20.23 2.95 0.22
CA MET A 1 -20.03 3.37 1.62
C MET A 1 -21.31 4.03 2.15
N PRO A 2 -21.46 4.27 3.47
CA PRO A 2 -22.54 5.09 4.00
C PRO A 2 -22.55 6.49 3.36
N SER A 3 -23.71 7.15 3.34
CA SER A 3 -23.84 8.50 2.77
C SER A 3 -23.19 9.60 3.63
N SER A 4 -22.92 9.30 4.90
CA SER A 4 -22.23 10.19 5.85
C SER A 4 -21.02 9.48 6.44
N VAL A 5 -19.96 10.24 6.72
CA VAL A 5 -18.76 9.71 7.37
C VAL A 5 -19.10 9.32 8.82
N PRO A 6 -18.85 8.06 9.24
CA PRO A 6 -19.05 7.65 10.63
C PRO A 6 -18.10 8.36 11.59
N ASP A 7 -18.44 8.35 12.88
CA ASP A 7 -17.57 8.92 13.90
C ASP A 7 -16.43 7.95 14.33
N SER A 8 -16.70 6.63 14.27
CA SER A 8 -15.80 5.58 14.78
C SER A 8 -15.49 4.49 13.74
N LEU A 9 -14.33 3.84 13.91
CA LEU A 9 -13.88 2.66 13.15
C LEU A 9 -14.32 1.32 13.78
N ASP A 10 -15.09 1.36 14.87
CA ASP A 10 -15.55 0.15 15.56
C ASP A 10 -16.30 -0.78 14.60
N ASN A 11 -15.80 -2.01 14.45
CA ASN A 11 -16.32 -3.02 13.51
C ASN A 11 -16.35 -2.57 12.03
N TRP A 12 -15.55 -1.57 11.66
CA TRP A 12 -15.48 -1.10 10.28
C TRP A 12 -14.70 -2.06 9.38
N TRP A 13 -13.51 -2.47 9.83
CA TRP A 13 -12.66 -3.41 9.12
C TRP A 13 -12.92 -4.84 9.61
N CYS A 14 -12.92 -5.80 8.67
CA CYS A 14 -12.87 -7.20 9.05
C CYS A 14 -11.49 -7.52 9.68
N PRO A 15 -11.43 -8.50 10.59
CA PRO A 15 -10.15 -9.08 10.99
C PRO A 15 -9.34 -9.57 9.78
N MET A 16 -8.02 -9.35 9.77
CA MET A 16 -7.17 -9.71 8.62
C MET A 16 -7.12 -11.22 8.36
N ASP A 17 -7.27 -12.05 9.40
CA ASP A 17 -7.26 -13.51 9.32
C ASP A 17 -8.47 -14.10 8.58
N ILE A 18 -9.53 -13.30 8.36
CA ILE A 18 -10.69 -13.67 7.55
C ILE A 18 -10.74 -12.95 6.20
N GLU A 19 -9.74 -12.11 5.88
CA GLU A 19 -9.59 -11.42 4.59
C GLU A 19 -8.74 -12.26 3.62
N TYR A 20 -9.32 -13.32 3.04
CA TYR A 20 -8.63 -14.21 2.09
C TYR A 20 -9.33 -14.31 0.72
N GLY A 21 -8.66 -14.96 -0.25
CA GLY A 21 -9.14 -15.16 -1.62
C GLY A 21 -8.70 -14.06 -2.59
N PHE A 22 -9.44 -13.89 -3.69
CA PHE A 22 -9.26 -12.71 -4.54
C PHE A 22 -9.81 -11.49 -3.81
N VAL A 23 -8.97 -10.48 -3.62
CA VAL A 23 -9.35 -9.29 -2.84
C VAL A 23 -9.29 -8.01 -3.65
N GLY A 24 -8.53 -7.95 -4.75
CA GLY A 24 -8.33 -6.69 -5.46
C GLY A 24 -7.22 -6.71 -6.49
N PHE A 25 -6.85 -5.51 -6.93
CA PHE A 25 -5.86 -5.27 -7.97
C PHE A 25 -4.74 -4.34 -7.49
N SER A 26 -3.55 -4.48 -8.07
CA SER A 26 -2.58 -3.38 -8.07
C SER A 26 -3.02 -2.32 -9.10
N TYR A 27 -2.97 -1.04 -8.73
CA TYR A 27 -3.39 0.09 -9.55
C TYR A 27 -2.27 1.13 -9.65
N GLU A 28 -1.79 1.36 -10.87
CA GLU A 28 -0.68 2.26 -11.18
C GLU A 28 -1.16 3.72 -11.23
N ILE A 29 -0.48 4.65 -10.55
CA ILE A 29 -0.91 6.05 -10.42
C ILE A 29 0.03 7.10 -11.03
N THR A 30 1.14 6.72 -11.67
CA THR A 30 2.14 7.63 -12.26
C THR A 30 1.57 8.52 -13.37
N THR A 31 0.48 8.09 -14.01
CA THR A 31 -0.20 8.93 -15.01
C THR A 31 -1.06 10.04 -14.39
N CYS A 32 -1.16 10.12 -13.06
CA CYS A 32 -1.93 11.13 -12.34
C CYS A 32 -3.39 11.23 -12.85
N GLN A 33 -4.09 10.09 -12.86
CA GLN A 33 -5.46 9.96 -13.34
C GLN A 33 -6.39 10.98 -12.66
N SER A 34 -7.22 11.68 -13.45
CA SER A 34 -8.23 12.58 -12.88
C SER A 34 -9.18 11.84 -11.93
N LEU A 35 -9.78 12.55 -10.97
CA LEU A 35 -10.83 12.01 -10.09
C LEU A 35 -11.94 11.28 -10.85
N THR A 36 -12.36 11.80 -12.01
CA THR A 36 -13.37 11.16 -12.85
C THR A 36 -12.89 9.79 -13.37
N GLN A 37 -11.64 9.69 -13.80
CA GLN A 37 -11.05 8.43 -14.24
C GLN A 37 -10.90 7.45 -13.07
N LEU A 38 -10.39 7.92 -11.93
CA LEU A 38 -10.29 7.11 -10.72
C LEU A 38 -11.65 6.52 -10.31
N LYS A 39 -12.71 7.33 -10.35
CA LYS A 39 -14.07 6.88 -10.06
C LYS A 39 -14.57 5.82 -11.04
N GLN A 40 -14.26 5.97 -12.33
CA GLN A 40 -14.63 4.98 -13.36
C GLN A 40 -13.90 3.65 -13.15
N ASP A 41 -12.58 3.70 -12.96
CA ASP A 41 -11.76 2.51 -12.78
C ASP A 41 -12.13 1.78 -11.48
N PHE A 42 -12.35 2.52 -10.39
CA PHE A 42 -12.72 1.93 -9.10
C PHE A 42 -14.15 1.37 -9.14
N ALA A 43 -15.06 2.00 -9.89
CA ALA A 43 -16.38 1.43 -10.14
C ALA A 43 -16.28 0.10 -10.89
N ASP A 44 -15.40 -0.01 -11.89
CA ASP A 44 -15.21 -1.24 -12.66
C ASP A 44 -14.60 -2.35 -11.80
N ILE A 45 -13.54 -2.04 -11.03
CA ILE A 45 -12.95 -2.95 -10.05
C ILE A 45 -14.01 -3.51 -9.11
N ARG A 46 -14.89 -2.63 -8.58
CA ARG A 46 -15.95 -3.03 -7.68
C ARG A 46 -17.01 -3.88 -8.36
N ASN A 47 -17.55 -3.42 -9.49
CA ASN A 47 -18.80 -3.94 -10.03
C ASN A 47 -18.59 -5.07 -11.04
N THR A 48 -17.49 -5.08 -11.78
CA THR A 48 -17.18 -6.11 -12.78
C THR A 48 -16.42 -7.27 -12.15
N PHE A 49 -15.48 -6.98 -11.26
CA PHE A 49 -14.59 -7.99 -10.69
C PHE A 49 -14.88 -8.34 -9.23
N SER A 50 -15.86 -7.69 -8.61
CA SER A 50 -16.15 -7.85 -7.17
C SER A 50 -14.92 -7.56 -6.29
N GLY A 51 -14.05 -6.65 -6.74
CA GLY A 51 -12.89 -6.20 -5.98
C GLY A 51 -13.30 -5.56 -4.66
N ARG A 52 -12.49 -5.80 -3.63
CA ARG A 52 -12.62 -5.18 -2.30
C ARG A 52 -11.55 -4.12 -2.06
N TYR A 53 -10.38 -4.26 -2.67
CA TYR A 53 -9.27 -3.35 -2.48
C TYR A 53 -8.59 -2.95 -3.80
N VAL A 54 -7.94 -1.80 -3.76
CA VAL A 54 -6.89 -1.41 -4.69
C VAL A 54 -5.59 -1.24 -3.92
N ARG A 55 -4.50 -1.81 -4.44
CA ARG A 55 -3.14 -1.57 -3.97
C ARG A 55 -2.48 -0.55 -4.88
N LEU A 56 -2.18 0.63 -4.37
CA LEU A 56 -1.53 1.66 -5.18
C LEU A 56 -0.12 1.21 -5.57
N TYR A 57 0.31 1.60 -6.76
CA TYR A 57 1.65 1.41 -7.27
C TYR A 57 2.11 2.65 -8.05
N GLY A 58 3.37 3.06 -7.90
CA GLY A 58 3.86 4.32 -8.47
C GLY A 58 3.54 5.53 -7.60
N PHE A 59 3.57 6.73 -8.18
CA PHE A 59 3.44 8.00 -7.46
C PHE A 59 2.67 9.03 -8.28
N CYS A 60 2.03 10.01 -7.65
CA CYS A 60 1.62 11.22 -8.35
C CYS A 60 1.92 12.42 -7.46
N ASP A 61 2.68 13.38 -7.98
CA ASP A 61 3.14 14.55 -7.22
C ASP A 61 2.18 15.75 -7.37
N ASN A 62 1.00 15.55 -7.95
CA ASN A 62 -0.05 16.57 -8.03
C ASN A 62 -0.65 16.84 -6.64
N SER A 63 -0.83 18.11 -6.31
CA SER A 63 -1.50 18.51 -5.07
C SER A 63 -2.94 17.99 -5.02
N GLY A 64 -3.34 17.42 -3.88
CA GLY A 64 -4.69 16.86 -3.66
C GLY A 64 -4.92 15.47 -4.24
N PHE A 65 -3.96 14.87 -4.95
CA PHE A 65 -4.19 13.59 -5.63
C PHE A 65 -4.55 12.43 -4.68
N TYR A 66 -3.95 12.38 -3.49
CA TYR A 66 -4.32 11.36 -2.50
C TYR A 66 -5.75 11.54 -1.96
N ASP A 67 -6.28 12.78 -1.92
CA ASP A 67 -7.67 13.03 -1.59
C ASP A 67 -8.61 12.55 -2.70
N ASP A 68 -8.21 12.72 -3.96
CA ASP A 68 -8.96 12.17 -5.10
C ASP A 68 -9.04 10.63 -5.02
N ILE A 69 -7.96 9.95 -4.63
CA ILE A 69 -7.95 8.49 -4.39
C ILE A 69 -8.91 8.12 -3.26
N VAL A 70 -8.86 8.82 -2.14
CA VAL A 70 -9.74 8.59 -0.99
C VAL A 70 -11.20 8.75 -1.37
N ASP A 71 -11.54 9.82 -2.10
CA ASP A 71 -12.90 10.11 -2.55
C ASP A 71 -13.39 9.08 -3.57
N ALA A 72 -12.55 8.70 -4.54
CA ALA A 72 -12.89 7.66 -5.51
C ALA A 72 -13.15 6.30 -4.84
N ALA A 73 -12.33 5.94 -3.84
CA ALA A 73 -12.47 4.68 -3.11
C ALA A 73 -13.73 4.68 -2.24
N TRP A 74 -14.00 5.80 -1.55
CA TRP A 74 -15.19 5.97 -0.72
C TRP A 74 -16.47 5.83 -1.56
N ASP A 75 -16.55 6.53 -2.68
CA ASP A 75 -17.72 6.54 -3.55
C ASP A 75 -18.00 5.15 -4.15
N ASN A 76 -16.96 4.33 -4.34
CA ASN A 76 -17.07 2.99 -4.92
C ASN A 76 -17.02 1.84 -3.91
N GLY A 77 -16.93 2.13 -2.60
CA GLY A 77 -16.90 1.09 -1.57
C GLY A 77 -15.68 0.16 -1.67
N LEU A 78 -14.51 0.72 -2.00
CA LEU A 78 -13.24 0.01 -2.03
C LEU A 78 -12.36 0.41 -0.85
N GLY A 79 -11.54 -0.53 -0.39
CA GLY A 79 -10.39 -0.23 0.45
C GLY A 79 -9.13 0.06 -0.38
N VAL A 80 -8.15 0.73 0.22
CA VAL A 80 -6.92 1.17 -0.40
C VAL A 80 -5.73 0.68 0.42
N HIS A 81 -4.82 -0.04 -0.20
CA HIS A 81 -3.45 -0.19 0.30
C HIS A 81 -2.61 0.92 -0.31
N ALA A 82 -2.40 1.99 0.46
CA ALA A 82 -1.65 3.15 0.01
C ALA A 82 -0.16 2.82 -0.08
N LEU A 83 0.60 3.62 -0.82
CA LEU A 83 2.02 3.39 -1.06
C LEU A 83 2.80 4.69 -0.95
N ILE A 84 3.89 4.65 -0.19
CA ILE A 84 4.96 5.65 -0.25
C ILE A 84 5.97 5.11 -1.25
N TRP A 85 6.03 5.71 -2.43
CA TRP A 85 6.86 5.23 -3.52
C TRP A 85 8.26 5.85 -3.51
N PHE A 86 9.27 4.99 -3.39
CA PHE A 86 10.70 5.38 -3.43
C PHE A 86 11.20 5.67 -4.85
N GLY A 87 10.64 5.01 -5.87
CA GLY A 87 11.18 5.06 -7.23
C GLY A 87 12.37 4.12 -7.43
N PHE A 88 12.83 4.05 -8.68
CA PHE A 88 13.90 3.14 -9.10
C PHE A 88 15.29 3.79 -9.13
N THR A 89 15.36 5.12 -8.98
CA THR A 89 16.58 5.90 -9.22
C THR A 89 17.26 6.38 -7.93
N GLY A 90 16.73 6.01 -6.77
CA GLY A 90 17.10 6.60 -5.48
C GLY A 90 16.66 8.08 -5.36
N GLY A 91 16.94 8.69 -4.21
CA GLY A 91 16.61 10.08 -3.89
C GLY A 91 15.72 10.23 -2.65
N ASP A 92 15.37 11.48 -2.35
CA ASP A 92 14.59 11.90 -1.17
C ASP A 92 13.14 12.30 -1.51
N GLN A 93 12.74 12.19 -2.77
CA GLN A 93 11.39 12.56 -3.25
C GLN A 93 10.27 11.81 -2.52
N TRP A 94 10.56 10.60 -2.03
CA TRP A 94 9.64 9.81 -1.23
C TRP A 94 9.27 10.48 0.09
N GLU A 95 10.11 11.36 0.64
CA GLU A 95 9.80 12.10 1.88
C GLU A 95 8.64 13.06 1.66
N THR A 96 8.68 13.83 0.56
CA THR A 96 7.57 14.73 0.19
C THR A 96 6.30 13.96 -0.13
N ARG A 97 6.42 12.78 -0.77
CA ARG A 97 5.28 11.89 -1.06
C ARG A 97 4.68 11.30 0.21
N ARG A 98 5.53 10.87 1.16
CA ARG A 98 5.13 10.44 2.51
C ARG A 98 4.35 11.55 3.20
N ASP A 99 4.89 12.76 3.24
CA ASP A 99 4.29 13.87 3.97
C ASP A 99 2.96 14.31 3.35
N SER A 100 2.87 14.28 2.01
CA SER A 100 1.62 14.52 1.29
C SER A 100 0.57 13.45 1.58
N LEU A 101 0.97 12.17 1.61
CA LEU A 101 0.08 11.07 1.96
C LEU A 101 -0.39 11.18 3.42
N ILE A 102 0.51 11.40 4.37
CA ILE A 102 0.16 11.61 5.80
C ILE A 102 -0.85 12.75 5.93
N THR A 103 -0.63 13.86 5.21
CA THR A 103 -1.54 15.00 5.23
C THR A 103 -2.94 14.59 4.78
N SER A 104 -3.07 13.93 3.63
CA SER A 104 -4.37 13.43 3.15
C SER A 104 -4.99 12.46 4.16
N LEU A 105 -4.22 11.49 4.68
CA LEU A 105 -4.72 10.48 5.61
C LEU A 105 -5.21 11.06 6.94
N THR A 106 -4.61 12.15 7.40
CA THR A 106 -4.93 12.77 8.71
C THR A 106 -5.92 13.91 8.63
N THR A 107 -6.12 14.52 7.45
CA THR A 107 -7.01 15.67 7.26
C THR A 107 -8.30 15.34 6.51
N ASN A 108 -8.28 14.32 5.63
CA ASN A 108 -9.47 13.85 4.95
C ASN A 108 -10.27 12.90 5.84
N SER A 109 -11.45 13.35 6.28
CA SER A 109 -12.31 12.59 7.21
C SER A 109 -12.70 11.18 6.72
N LYS A 110 -12.68 10.93 5.39
CA LYS A 110 -12.98 9.62 4.81
C LYS A 110 -11.78 8.68 4.81
N ALA A 111 -10.55 9.19 4.88
CA ALA A 111 -9.34 8.42 4.61
C ALA A 111 -9.20 7.20 5.54
N LYS A 112 -9.46 7.37 6.85
CA LYS A 112 -9.40 6.27 7.83
C LYS A 112 -10.35 5.11 7.53
N PHE A 113 -11.40 5.37 6.76
CA PHE A 113 -12.43 4.39 6.41
C PHE A 113 -12.19 3.68 5.08
N VAL A 114 -11.27 4.18 4.27
CA VAL A 114 -10.94 3.56 2.97
C VAL A 114 -9.52 3.04 2.96
N THR A 115 -8.59 3.60 3.72
CA THR A 115 -7.20 3.13 3.73
C THR A 115 -7.03 1.95 4.67
N ARG A 116 -6.87 0.75 4.11
CA ARG A 116 -6.68 -0.50 4.85
C ARG A 116 -5.29 -0.61 5.46
N GLY A 117 -4.28 -0.02 4.81
CA GLY A 117 -2.93 0.08 5.32
C GLY A 117 -2.03 0.91 4.41
N VAL A 118 -0.90 1.37 4.97
CA VAL A 118 0.13 2.12 4.23
C VAL A 118 1.37 1.26 4.05
N GLN A 119 1.84 1.12 2.82
CA GLN A 119 3.09 0.46 2.49
C GLN A 119 4.20 1.50 2.47
N PHE A 120 5.16 1.38 3.38
CA PHE A 120 6.38 2.19 3.40
C PHE A 120 7.37 1.62 2.38
N GLY A 121 7.06 1.83 1.10
CA GLY A 121 7.83 1.31 -0.01
C GLY A 121 7.33 0.03 -0.60
N SER A 122 7.82 -0.20 -1.81
CA SER A 122 7.71 -1.41 -2.59
C SER A 122 9.13 -1.86 -2.90
N GLU A 123 9.50 -3.02 -2.39
CA GLU A 123 10.82 -3.65 -2.51
C GLU A 123 12.01 -2.83 -1.93
N PRO A 124 11.85 -2.01 -0.86
CA PRO A 124 12.94 -1.14 -0.40
C PRO A 124 14.18 -1.89 0.12
N LEU A 125 14.02 -3.10 0.67
CA LEU A 125 15.14 -3.95 1.07
C LEU A 125 15.77 -4.60 -0.15
N TYR A 126 14.97 -5.18 -1.05
CA TYR A 126 15.51 -5.77 -2.28
C TYR A 126 16.33 -4.76 -3.10
N ASP A 127 15.78 -3.56 -3.30
CA ASP A 127 16.41 -2.45 -4.03
C ASP A 127 17.51 -1.73 -3.23
N ASN A 128 17.72 -2.11 -1.96
CA ASN A 128 18.72 -1.53 -1.06
C ASN A 128 18.59 0.00 -0.95
N VAL A 129 17.35 0.47 -0.81
CA VAL A 129 17.03 1.91 -0.75
C VAL A 129 17.38 2.51 0.60
N LEU A 130 17.12 1.77 1.68
CA LEU A 130 17.47 2.11 3.05
C LEU A 130 18.09 0.89 3.74
N THR A 131 18.90 1.11 4.78
CA THR A 131 19.28 0.02 5.67
C THR A 131 18.05 -0.52 6.41
N HIS A 132 18.09 -1.78 6.85
CA HIS A 132 17.01 -2.41 7.61
C HIS A 132 16.65 -1.60 8.86
N SER A 133 17.64 -1.08 9.60
CA SER A 133 17.42 -0.24 10.78
C SER A 133 16.79 1.11 10.46
N GLU A 134 17.17 1.75 9.34
CA GLU A 134 16.57 3.02 8.92
C GLU A 134 15.12 2.80 8.46
N LEU A 135 14.87 1.74 7.70
CA LEU A 135 13.52 1.38 7.26
C LEU A 135 12.61 1.08 8.47
N ALA A 136 13.06 0.30 9.45
CA ALA A 136 12.32 0.02 10.67
C ALA A 136 12.00 1.30 11.47
N SER A 137 12.96 2.23 11.54
CA SER A 137 12.76 3.54 12.17
C SER A 137 11.70 4.37 11.43
N GLN A 138 11.74 4.42 10.10
CA GLN A 138 10.76 5.12 9.28
C GLN A 138 9.34 4.52 9.40
N VAL A 139 9.22 3.19 9.42
CA VAL A 139 7.96 2.49 9.69
C VAL A 139 7.39 2.89 11.05
N THR A 140 8.22 2.85 12.10
CA THR A 140 7.80 3.23 13.45
C THR A 140 7.37 4.70 13.54
N ALA A 141 8.11 5.60 12.89
CA ALA A 141 7.75 7.02 12.80
C ALA A 141 6.42 7.24 12.08
N LEU A 142 6.18 6.53 10.96
CA LEU A 142 4.91 6.60 10.25
C LEU A 142 3.75 6.11 11.12
N LYS A 143 3.91 4.98 11.84
CA LYS A 143 2.88 4.47 12.77
C LYS A 143 2.52 5.53 13.82
N SER A 144 3.52 6.19 14.40
CA SER A 144 3.31 7.28 15.35
C SER A 144 2.46 8.41 14.73
N ASN A 145 2.79 8.84 13.51
CA ASN A 145 2.05 9.90 12.80
C ASN A 145 0.61 9.50 12.44
N LEU A 146 0.33 8.21 12.27
CA LEU A 146 -1.00 7.69 11.91
C LEU A 146 -1.84 7.24 13.11
N THR A 147 -1.33 7.35 14.34
CA THR A 147 -2.04 6.90 15.57
C THR A 147 -3.47 7.46 15.67
N GLY A 148 -3.67 8.74 15.31
CA GLY A 148 -4.99 9.40 15.38
C GLY A 148 -6.02 8.87 14.38
N VAL A 149 -5.58 8.19 13.32
CA VAL A 149 -6.44 7.63 12.27
C VAL A 149 -6.44 6.11 12.23
N GLN A 150 -5.62 5.45 13.06
CA GLN A 150 -5.60 3.99 13.27
C GLN A 150 -5.38 3.18 11.99
N ILE A 151 -4.58 3.71 11.05
CA ILE A 151 -4.23 3.02 9.81
C ILE A 151 -2.93 2.23 10.04
N PRO A 152 -2.92 0.90 9.80
CA PRO A 152 -1.73 0.09 10.00
C PRO A 152 -0.68 0.34 8.91
N VAL A 153 0.58 0.10 9.25
CA VAL A 153 1.74 0.30 8.38
C VAL A 153 2.42 -1.03 8.10
N THR A 154 2.83 -1.23 6.86
CA THR A 154 3.60 -2.38 6.40
C THR A 154 4.73 -1.93 5.47
N VAL A 155 5.51 -2.89 4.99
CA VAL A 155 6.43 -2.74 3.85
C VAL A 155 6.00 -3.79 2.84
N SER A 156 5.92 -3.42 1.56
CA SER A 156 5.67 -4.38 0.48
C SER A 156 7.01 -4.87 -0.05
N GLU A 157 7.31 -6.16 0.03
CA GLU A 157 8.69 -6.65 -0.17
C GLU A 157 8.74 -8.06 -0.75
N LEU A 158 9.86 -8.44 -1.35
CA LEU A 158 10.18 -9.81 -1.72
C LEU A 158 10.64 -10.61 -0.49
N ALA A 159 10.35 -11.91 -0.43
CA ALA A 159 10.89 -12.76 0.64
C ALA A 159 12.42 -12.66 0.76
N TYR A 160 13.10 -12.55 -0.38
CA TYR A 160 14.54 -12.33 -0.48
C TYR A 160 15.03 -11.06 0.25
N GLY A 161 14.29 -9.95 0.14
CA GLY A 161 14.65 -8.68 0.80
C GLY A 161 14.76 -8.82 2.32
N TYR A 162 13.90 -9.65 2.93
CA TYR A 162 13.93 -9.95 4.36
C TYR A 162 15.00 -10.96 4.79
N GLN A 163 15.53 -11.76 3.86
CA GLN A 163 16.49 -12.84 4.16
C GLN A 163 17.95 -12.40 3.95
N GLU A 164 18.18 -11.52 2.98
CA GLU A 164 19.51 -11.03 2.65
C GLU A 164 20.14 -10.16 3.73
N ARG A 165 21.46 -9.97 3.65
CA ARG A 165 22.25 -9.05 4.50
C ARG A 165 22.08 -9.27 6.02
N GLY A 166 21.92 -10.52 6.44
CA GLY A 166 21.78 -10.88 7.86
C GLY A 166 20.33 -10.89 8.37
N GLY A 167 19.36 -10.71 7.47
CA GLY A 167 17.94 -10.66 7.77
C GLY A 167 17.47 -9.28 8.20
N ALA A 168 16.18 -9.02 8.08
CA ALA A 168 15.54 -7.75 8.46
C ALA A 168 14.46 -7.95 9.54
N GLN A 169 14.83 -8.65 10.62
CA GLN A 169 13.91 -8.96 11.73
C GLN A 169 13.38 -7.68 12.40
N ASP A 170 14.20 -6.64 12.50
CA ASP A 170 13.80 -5.33 13.01
C ASP A 170 12.69 -4.67 12.17
N VAL A 171 12.72 -4.85 10.84
CA VAL A 171 11.63 -4.41 9.96
C VAL A 171 10.38 -5.27 10.19
N LEU A 172 10.53 -6.59 10.30
CA LEU A 172 9.42 -7.51 10.60
C LEU A 172 8.75 -7.21 11.95
N ASP A 173 9.53 -6.81 12.96
CA ASP A 173 9.03 -6.43 14.28
C ASP A 173 8.33 -5.05 14.26
N ALA A 174 8.68 -4.17 13.31
CA ALA A 174 8.12 -2.82 13.20
C ALA A 174 6.77 -2.77 12.47
N ILE A 175 6.57 -3.60 11.43
CA ILE A 175 5.36 -3.62 10.60
C ILE A 175 4.16 -4.26 11.33
N ASP A 176 2.94 -3.84 10.99
CA ASP A 176 1.70 -4.36 11.58
C ASP A 176 1.21 -5.66 10.92
N PHE A 177 1.60 -5.87 9.66
CA PHE A 177 1.29 -7.06 8.86
C PHE A 177 2.29 -7.16 7.71
N ILE A 178 2.31 -8.30 7.01
CA ILE A 178 3.28 -8.55 5.93
C ILE A 178 2.57 -8.44 4.57
N ASN A 179 3.14 -7.64 3.66
CA ASN A 179 2.83 -7.66 2.24
C ASN A 179 4.01 -8.24 1.45
N ILE A 180 3.82 -9.42 0.84
CA ILE A 180 4.87 -10.08 0.05
C ILE A 180 4.59 -10.00 -1.45
N HIS A 181 5.61 -9.64 -2.23
CA HIS A 181 5.66 -9.85 -3.66
C HIS A 181 6.06 -11.30 -3.97
N MET A 182 5.14 -12.04 -4.57
CA MET A 182 5.39 -13.40 -5.04
C MET A 182 5.57 -13.38 -6.55
N LEU A 183 6.82 -13.28 -7.01
CA LEU A 183 7.19 -13.18 -8.42
C LEU A 183 8.05 -14.36 -8.92
N PRO A 184 7.62 -15.64 -8.76
CA PRO A 184 8.46 -16.78 -9.12
C PRO A 184 8.93 -16.78 -10.58
N PHE A 185 8.10 -16.26 -11.50
CA PHE A 185 8.42 -16.22 -12.93
C PHE A 185 9.54 -15.23 -13.29
N PHE A 186 9.91 -14.33 -12.37
CA PHE A 186 11.00 -13.37 -12.57
C PHE A 186 12.37 -13.98 -12.26
N SER A 187 12.42 -15.19 -11.69
CA SER A 187 13.67 -15.92 -11.52
C SER A 187 14.29 -16.25 -12.88
N ALA A 188 15.60 -16.01 -13.02
CA ALA A 188 16.36 -16.41 -14.22
C ALA A 188 16.39 -17.93 -14.44
N LEU A 189 16.01 -18.73 -13.43
CA LEU A 189 15.89 -20.18 -13.52
C LEU A 189 14.49 -20.64 -13.97
N ALA A 190 13.50 -19.74 -14.01
CA ALA A 190 12.15 -20.08 -14.43
C ALA A 190 12.11 -20.33 -15.95
N THR A 191 11.64 -21.51 -16.35
CA THR A 191 11.42 -21.86 -17.77
C THR A 191 9.93 -21.90 -18.13
N THR A 192 9.07 -22.15 -17.14
CA THR A 192 7.61 -22.18 -17.24
C THR A 192 7.00 -21.74 -15.92
N GLY A 193 5.71 -21.38 -15.88
CA GLY A 193 5.03 -21.02 -14.63
C GLY A 193 5.03 -22.16 -13.59
N ALA A 194 4.93 -23.41 -14.02
CA ALA A 194 4.99 -24.57 -13.11
C ALA A 194 6.40 -24.78 -12.52
N ALA A 195 7.44 -24.56 -13.32
CA ALA A 195 8.83 -24.65 -12.86
C ALA A 195 9.27 -23.45 -12.00
N ALA A 196 8.49 -22.36 -12.01
CA ALA A 196 8.82 -21.14 -11.31
C ALA A 196 8.48 -21.23 -9.80
N TRP A 197 7.37 -21.87 -9.43
CA TRP A 197 6.89 -21.92 -8.04
C TRP A 197 7.89 -22.43 -6.99
N PRO A 198 8.71 -23.47 -7.26
CA PRO A 198 9.71 -23.94 -6.30
C PRO A 198 10.90 -22.98 -6.07
N LEU A 199 10.95 -21.83 -6.75
CA LEU A 199 12.07 -20.88 -6.73
C LEU A 199 11.84 -19.68 -5.79
N VAL A 200 10.68 -19.60 -5.13
CA VAL A 200 10.30 -18.56 -4.16
C VAL A 200 10.19 -19.12 -2.75
#